data_AF-A0A645HN47-F1
#
_entry.id   AF-A0A645HN47-F1
#
_cell.length_a   1.000
_cell.length_b   1.000
_cell.length_c   1.000
_cell.angle_alpha   90.00
_cell.angle_beta   90.00
_cell.angle_gamma   90.00
#
_symmetry.space_group_name_H-M   'P 1'
#
loop_
_entity.id
_entity.type
_entity.pdbx_description
1 polymer ?
#
loop_
_entity_poly.entity_id
_entity_poly.type
_entity_poly.pdbx_seq_one_letter_code
_entity_poly.pdbx_strand_id
1 'polypeptide(L)'
;MAGMFLLASLQRMTGYSELLTNILFFIIPVILGFGYGMTFPAYNTLFVNLAPNNRRATASSTFMTSWDLGVGLGLVFGGQFADSEGGLPLAFLIGALMILFSYIYFLKSAGPHFLRNKLR
;
A
#
# COMPACT_ATOMS: atom_id res chain seq x y z
N MET A 1 6.96 0.39 0.22
CA MET A 1 7.68 0.58 1.50
C MET A 1 8.79 1.63 1.38
N ALA A 2 9.87 1.36 0.63
CA ALA A 2 11.00 2.30 0.51
C ALA A 2 10.61 3.71 0.04
N GLY A 3 9.69 3.84 -0.94
CA GLY A 3 9.24 5.14 -1.43
C GLY A 3 8.50 6.00 -0.40
N MET A 4 7.71 5.41 0.50
CA MET A 4 7.01 6.18 1.55
C MET A 4 7.95 6.63 2.67
N PHE A 5 8.95 5.80 3.01
CA PHE A 5 10.03 6.22 3.92
C PHE A 5 10.88 7.34 3.33
N LEU A 6 11.17 7.29 2.03
CA LEU A 6 11.89 8.35 1.32
C LEU A 6 11.09 9.67 1.31
N LEU A 7 9.78 9.62 1.03
CA LEU A 7 8.88 10.78 1.13
C LEU A 7 8.83 11.37 2.55
N ALA A 8 8.76 10.53 3.59
CA ALA A 8 8.80 11.00 4.98
C ALA A 8 10.15 11.66 5.33
N SER A 9 11.26 11.19 4.75
CA SER A 9 12.59 11.77 4.96
C SER A 9 12.88 13.06 4.17
N LEU A 10 12.11 13.33 3.11
CA LEU A 10 12.30 14.52 2.26
C LEU A 10 12.14 15.82 3.03
N GLN A 11 11.23 15.89 4.00
CA GLN A 11 11.07 17.09 4.85
C GLN A 11 12.26 17.36 5.76
N ARG A 12 13.12 16.36 6.01
CA ARG A 12 14.38 16.55 6.74
C ARG A 12 15.53 16.95 5.81
N MET A 13 15.39 16.71 4.50
CA MET A 13 16.37 17.05 3.46
C MET A 13 16.12 18.41 2.79
N THR A 14 14.90 18.97 2.86
CA THR A 14 14.58 20.34 2.40
C THR A 14 15.45 21.41 3.05
N GLY A 15 15.92 21.17 4.28
CA GLY A 15 16.85 22.08 4.96
C GLY A 15 18.26 22.14 4.38
N TYR A 16 18.63 21.21 3.48
CA TYR A 16 19.97 21.15 2.87
C TYR A 16 19.95 21.47 1.36
N SER A 17 18.96 21.00 0.59
CA SER A 17 18.85 21.29 -0.84
C SER A 17 17.41 21.15 -1.35
N GLU A 18 16.81 22.28 -1.77
CA GLU A 18 15.46 22.31 -2.35
C GLU A 18 15.38 21.59 -3.70
N LEU A 19 16.42 21.68 -4.53
CA LEU A 19 16.44 21.10 -5.87
C LEU A 19 16.33 19.57 -5.84
N LEU A 20 17.12 18.93 -4.97
CA LEU A 20 17.12 17.48 -4.81
C LEU A 20 15.77 16.99 -4.27
N THR A 21 15.16 17.76 -3.36
CA THR A 21 13.87 17.43 -2.76
C THR A 21 12.76 17.44 -3.80
N ASN A 22 12.69 18.48 -4.64
CA ASN A 22 11.67 18.58 -5.69
C ASN A 22 11.78 17.44 -6.71
N ILE A 23 12.99 17.10 -7.14
CA ILE A 23 13.21 15.99 -8.08
C ILE A 23 12.71 14.67 -7.49
N LEU A 24 13.09 14.37 -6.24
CA LEU A 24 12.67 13.15 -5.56
C LEU A 24 11.16 13.11 -5.31
N PHE A 25 10.55 14.25 -4.98
CA PHE A 25 9.12 14.38 -4.76
C PHE A 25 8.30 13.99 -6.01
N PHE A 26 8.78 14.27 -7.22
CA PHE A 26 8.11 13.86 -8.46
C PHE A 26 8.43 12.44 -8.90
N ILE A 27 9.66 11.96 -8.67
CA ILE A 27 10.08 10.62 -9.12
C ILE A 27 9.50 9.51 -8.23
N ILE A 28 9.43 9.72 -6.91
CA ILE A 28 9.00 8.67 -5.99
C ILE A 28 7.54 8.22 -6.24
N PRO A 29 6.56 9.11 -6.46
CA PRO A 29 5.19 8.72 -6.79
C PRO A 29 5.10 7.92 -8.10
N VAL A 30 5.94 8.21 -9.09
CA VAL A 30 5.98 7.46 -10.36
C VAL A 30 6.38 6.01 -10.09
N ILE A 31 7.45 5.79 -9.33
CA ILE A 31 7.92 4.44 -8.97
C ILE A 31 6.88 3.70 -8.12
N LEU A 32 6.24 4.40 -7.17
CA LEU A 32 5.16 3.84 -6.37
C LEU A 32 3.95 3.45 -7.23
N GLY A 33 3.61 4.26 -8.24
CA GLY A 33 2.54 3.99 -9.20
C GLY A 33 2.78 2.71 -10.00
N PHE A 34 4.01 2.49 -10.48
CA PHE A 34 4.39 1.23 -11.14
C PHE A 34 4.25 0.02 -10.21
N GLY A 35 4.72 0.13 -8.97
CA GLY A 35 4.58 -0.93 -7.97
C GLY A 35 3.12 -1.27 -7.69
N TYR A 36 2.28 -0.25 -7.54
CA TYR A 36 0.84 -0.41 -7.33
C TYR A 36 0.16 -1.08 -8.53
N GLY A 37 0.47 -0.64 -9.75
CA GLY A 37 -0.09 -1.17 -10.99
C GLY A 37 0.22 -2.65 -11.25
N MET A 38 1.38 -3.15 -10.80
CA MET A 38 1.72 -4.58 -10.88
C MET A 38 1.03 -5.40 -9.78
N THR A 39 0.89 -4.83 -8.60
CA THR A 39 0.39 -5.53 -7.41
C THR A 39 -1.13 -5.76 -7.48
N PHE A 40 -1.88 -4.80 -8.02
CA PHE A 40 -3.34 -4.88 -8.15
C PHE A 40 -3.84 -6.09 -8.97
N PRO A 41 -3.36 -6.34 -10.22
CA PRO A 41 -3.74 -7.52 -10.98
C PRO A 41 -3.19 -8.82 -10.40
N ALA A 42 -2.01 -8.79 -9.76
CA ALA A 42 -1.45 -9.96 -9.08
C ALA A 42 -2.36 -10.43 -7.93
N TYR A 43 -2.89 -9.51 -7.12
CA TYR A 43 -3.86 -9.85 -6.09
C TYR A 43 -5.19 -10.32 -6.68
N ASN A 44 -5.70 -9.66 -7.71
CA ASN A 44 -6.94 -10.07 -8.36
C ASN A 44 -6.86 -11.53 -8.86
N THR A 45 -5.75 -11.89 -9.52
CA THR A 45 -5.51 -13.27 -9.99
C THR A 45 -5.33 -14.27 -8.83
N LEU A 46 -4.72 -13.88 -7.72
CA LEU A 46 -4.61 -14.70 -6.51
C LEU A 46 -6.00 -15.11 -5.98
N PHE A 47 -6.93 -14.14 -5.83
CA PHE A 47 -8.29 -14.40 -5.33
C PHE A 47 -9.12 -15.25 -6.29
N VAL A 48 -9.01 -15.01 -7.60
CA VAL A 48 -9.75 -15.78 -8.63
C VAL A 48 -9.25 -17.24 -8.70
N ASN A 49 -7.95 -17.47 -8.51
CA ASN A 49 -7.37 -18.82 -8.50
C ASN A 49 -7.66 -19.59 -7.20
N LEU A 50 -7.94 -18.89 -6.10
CA LEU A 50 -8.32 -19.51 -4.82
C LEU A 50 -9.82 -19.83 -4.73
N ALA A 51 -10.66 -19.18 -5.54
CA ALA A 51 -12.11 -19.37 -5.53
C ALA A 51 -12.58 -20.49 -6.49
N PRO A 52 -13.48 -21.39 -6.06
CA PRO A 52 -14.09 -22.39 -6.94
C PRO A 52 -14.88 -21.71 -8.07
N ASN A 53 -14.97 -22.37 -9.23
CA ASN A 53 -15.40 -21.76 -10.50
C ASN A 53 -16.75 -21.00 -10.42
N ASN A 54 -17.65 -21.44 -9.53
CA ASN A 54 -18.98 -20.84 -9.33
C ASN A 54 -19.03 -19.66 -8.34
N ARG A 55 -17.90 -19.29 -7.69
CA ARG A 55 -17.86 -18.22 -6.67
C ARG A 55 -16.77 -17.16 -6.93
N ARG A 56 -16.17 -17.16 -8.13
CA ARG A 56 -15.10 -16.22 -8.52
C ARG A 56 -15.57 -14.77 -8.53
N ALA A 57 -16.78 -14.52 -9.02
CA ALA A 57 -17.38 -13.19 -9.01
C ALA A 57 -17.56 -12.66 -7.57
N THR A 58 -18.03 -13.51 -6.66
CA THR A 58 -18.19 -13.18 -5.24
C THR A 58 -16.84 -12.95 -4.53
N ALA A 59 -15.80 -13.72 -4.87
CA ALA A 59 -14.47 -13.50 -4.31
C ALA A 59 -13.87 -12.17 -4.77
N SER A 60 -14.04 -11.81 -6.05
CA SER A 60 -13.59 -10.54 -6.60
C SER A 60 -14.35 -9.34 -6.02
N SER A 61 -15.67 -9.45 -5.82
CA SER A 61 -16.46 -8.40 -5.17
C SER A 61 -16.03 -8.17 -3.73
N THR A 62 -15.79 -9.23 -2.95
CA THR A 62 -15.30 -9.10 -1.56
C THR A 62 -13.92 -8.45 -1.51
N PHE A 63 -13.04 -8.73 -2.48
CA PHE A 63 -11.75 -8.05 -2.61
C PHE A 63 -11.94 -6.56 -2.87
N MET A 64 -12.80 -6.18 -3.82
CA MET A 64 -13.05 -4.76 -4.12
C MET A 64 -13.71 -4.01 -2.97
N THR A 65 -14.66 -4.61 -2.26
CA THR A 65 -15.24 -4.00 -1.06
C THR A 65 -14.20 -3.79 0.04
N SER A 66 -13.33 -4.79 0.25
CA SER A 66 -12.24 -4.68 1.23
C SER A 66 -11.23 -3.60 0.83
N TRP A 67 -10.96 -3.47 -0.48
CA TRP A 67 -10.13 -2.41 -1.05
C TRP A 67 -10.71 -1.02 -0.76
N ASP A 68 -11.98 -0.81 -1.07
CA ASP A 68 -12.66 0.49 -0.86
C ASP A 68 -12.70 0.88 0.62
N LEU A 69 -12.95 -0.08 1.52
CA LEU A 69 -12.87 0.14 2.97
C LEU A 69 -11.45 0.53 3.42
N GLY A 70 -10.42 -0.14 2.89
CA GLY A 70 -9.03 0.18 3.18
C GLY A 70 -8.65 1.60 2.74
N VAL A 71 -9.07 2.01 1.54
CA VAL A 71 -8.85 3.37 1.03
C VAL A 71 -9.60 4.39 1.88
N GLY A 72 -10.86 4.13 2.20
CA GLY A 72 -11.68 5.03 3.03
C GLY A 72 -11.08 5.26 4.42
N LEU A 73 -10.69 4.20 5.11
CA LEU A 73 -10.03 4.30 6.41
C LEU A 73 -8.67 5.00 6.30
N GLY A 74 -7.89 4.69 5.26
CA GLY A 74 -6.60 5.33 5.01
C GLY A 74 -6.70 6.84 4.81
N LEU A 75 -7.73 7.32 4.12
CA LEU A 75 -7.97 8.76 3.91
C LEU A 75 -8.36 9.46 5.21
N VAL A 76 -9.26 8.87 6.00
CA VAL A 76 -9.72 9.47 7.28
C VAL A 76 -8.58 9.58 8.27
N PHE A 77 -7.88 8.47 8.53
CA PHE A 77 -6.75 8.46 9.45
C PHE A 77 -5.57 9.26 8.90
N GLY A 78 -5.25 9.11 7.62
CA GLY A 78 -4.17 9.85 6.96
C GLY A 78 -4.37 11.36 7.01
N GLY A 79 -5.60 11.84 6.77
CA GLY A 79 -5.96 13.25 6.91
C GLY A 79 -5.84 13.77 8.34
N GLN A 80 -6.36 13.03 9.32
CA GLN A 80 -6.24 13.39 10.74
C GLN A 80 -4.77 13.50 11.20
N PHE A 81 -3.91 12.58 10.76
CA PHE A 81 -2.48 12.63 11.09
C PHE A 81 -1.74 13.74 10.33
N ALA A 82 -2.18 14.10 9.13
CA ALA A 82 -1.60 15.19 8.35
C ALA A 82 -1.94 16.58 8.92
N ASP A 83 -3.13 16.77 9.49
CA ASP A 83 -3.58 18.01 10.14
C ASP A 83 -3.04 18.19 11.59
N SER A 84 -2.42 17.16 12.15
CA SER A 84 -1.83 17.21 13.50
C SER A 84 -0.46 17.93 13.49
N GLU A 85 0.04 18.37 14.66
CA GLU A 85 1.24 19.22 14.82
C GLU A 85 2.56 18.70 14.17
N GLY A 86 2.63 17.42 13.78
CA GLY A 86 3.79 16.88 13.05
C GLY A 86 3.65 16.78 11.52
N GLY A 87 2.54 17.26 10.95
CA GLY A 87 2.34 17.45 9.51
C GLY A 87 2.31 16.18 8.64
N LEU A 88 2.38 16.37 7.31
CA LEU A 88 2.46 15.31 6.31
C LEU A 88 3.49 14.17 6.57
N PRO A 89 4.69 14.38 7.14
CA PRO A 89 5.68 13.32 7.29
C PRO A 89 5.28 12.30 8.37
N LEU A 90 4.50 12.70 9.39
CA LEU A 90 3.90 11.75 10.33
C LEU A 90 2.91 10.82 9.63
N ALA A 91 2.05 11.37 8.77
CA ALA A 91 1.10 10.58 7.99
C ALA A 91 1.82 9.57 7.08
N PHE A 92 2.91 9.98 6.42
CA PHE A 92 3.72 9.07 5.59
C PHE A 92 4.44 8.00 6.41
N LEU A 93 4.92 8.32 7.62
CA LEU A 93 5.62 7.37 8.49
C LEU A 93 4.67 6.31 9.06
N ILE A 94 3.48 6.73 9.51
CA ILE A 94 2.41 5.82 9.95
C ILE A 94 1.96 4.94 8.78
N GLY A 95 1.76 5.51 7.59
CA GLY A 95 1.43 4.75 6.39
C GLY A 95 2.50 3.72 6.03
N ALA A 96 3.78 4.06 6.15
CA ALA A 96 4.89 3.14 5.90
C ALA A 96 4.94 1.98 6.90
N LEU A 97 4.68 2.23 8.19
CA LEU A 97 4.56 1.19 9.22
C LEU A 97 3.37 0.27 8.97
N MET A 98 2.24 0.82 8.55
CA MET A 98 1.04 0.04 8.25
C MET A 98 1.26 -0.89 7.05
N ILE A 99 1.95 -0.41 6.01
CA ILE A 99 2.39 -1.24 4.87
C ILE A 99 3.39 -2.31 5.30
N LEU A 100 4.34 -1.97 6.19
CA LEU A 100 5.30 -2.95 6.71
C LEU A 100 4.58 -4.08 7.45
N PHE A 101 3.63 -3.74 8.31
CA PHE A 101 2.84 -4.73 9.04
C PHE A 101 2.01 -5.61 8.09
N SER A 102 1.37 -4.99 7.09
CA SER A 102 0.63 -5.71 6.04
C SER A 102 1.53 -6.68 5.25
N TYR A 103 2.74 -6.24 4.87
CA TYR A 103 3.71 -7.08 4.17
C TYR A 103 4.17 -8.28 5.01
N ILE A 104 4.46 -8.07 6.29
CA ILE A 104 4.83 -9.14 7.22
C ILE A 104 3.68 -10.13 7.38
N TYR A 105 2.45 -9.63 7.52
CA TYR A 105 1.25 -10.47 7.62
C TYR A 105 1.03 -11.30 6.34
N PHE A 106 1.23 -10.69 5.17
CA PHE A 106 1.14 -11.38 3.89
C PHE A 106 2.17 -12.51 3.77
N LEU A 107 3.43 -12.26 4.13
CA LEU A 107 4.48 -13.27 4.07
C LEU A 107 4.24 -14.43 5.05
N LYS A 108 3.84 -14.14 6.29
CA LYS A 108 3.66 -15.17 7.32
C LYS A 108 2.37 -15.97 7.20
N SER A 109 1.28 -15.33 6.80
CA SER A 109 -0.06 -15.93 6.85
C SER A 109 -0.60 -16.22 5.44
N ALA A 110 -0.61 -15.21 4.56
CA ALA A 110 -1.25 -15.33 3.25
C ALA A 110 -0.44 -16.20 2.25
N GLY A 111 0.89 -16.09 2.25
CA GLY A 111 1.78 -16.89 1.41
C GLY A 111 1.66 -18.41 1.62
N PRO A 112 1.86 -18.92 2.85
CA PRO A 112 1.73 -20.35 3.11
C PRO A 112 0.28 -20.85 3.00
N HIS A 113 -0.72 -20.00 3.27
CA HIS A 113 -2.13 -20.38 3.09
C HIS A 113 -2.52 -20.52 1.62
N PHE A 114 -2.03 -19.62 0.74
CA PHE A 114 -2.24 -19.70 -0.71
C PHE A 114 -1.57 -20.94 -1.30
N LEU A 115 -0.34 -21.27 -0.87
CA LEU A 115 0.37 -22.48 -1.32
C LEU A 115 -0.32 -23.78 -0.89
N ARG A 116 -0.97 -23.80 0.29
CA ARG A 116 -1.69 -24.98 0.79
C ARG A 116 -3.06 -25.21 0.17
N ASN A 117 -3.80 -24.15 -0.15
CA ASN A 117 -5.21 -24.22 -0.59
C ASN A 117 -5.42 -23.83 -2.05
N LYS A 118 -4.35 -23.68 -2.83
CA LYS A 118 -4.43 -23.40 -4.26
C LYS A 118 -5.21 -24.51 -4.95
N LEU A 119 -6.35 -24.17 -5.56
CA LEU A 119 -7.12 -25.11 -6.38
C LEU A 119 -6.43 -25.37 -7.73
N ARG A 120 -5.48 -24.50 -8.15
CA ARG A 120 -4.48 -24.68 -9.21
C ARG A 120 -3.27 -23.77 -9.00
#